data_AF-A0A4V2SJS3-F1
#
_entry.id   AF-A0A4V2SJS3-F1
#
_cell.length_a   1.000
_cell.length_b   1.000
_cell.length_c   1.000
_cell.angle_alpha   90.00
_cell.angle_beta   90.00
_cell.angle_gamma   90.00
#
_symmetry.space_group_name_H-M   'P 1'
#
loop_
_entity.id
_entity.type
_entity.pdbx_description
1 polymer ?
#
loop_
_entity_poly.entity_id
_entity_poly.type
_entity_poly.pdbx_seq_one_letter_code
_entity_poly.pdbx_strand_id
1 'polypeptide(L)'
;MPHRLPDYQKKKTRMLTFPHLPNTPIALRHPSGLSHAAKSVAASSPGAAGFGGSSVASIVARHVPSLAIPLGIIVEHLSPQIGTWQVSIDEGASWHTIRTDLINRPGNTGLALEGTARLRVLPLTASARHPARVVLHAAQRAPGQSNGCYQNYPPDDRCEAARSITLVLSLDAINGRPPAVPTTRPRNKRATAAQRSSV
;
A
#
# COMPACT_ATOMS: atom_id res chain seq x y z
N MET A 1 -56.13 42.72 27.00
CA MET A 1 -54.82 42.71 26.30
C MET A 1 -55.08 42.84 24.81
N PRO A 2 -54.74 43.98 24.17
CA PRO A 2 -55.09 44.24 22.77
C PRO A 2 -54.00 43.73 21.83
N HIS A 3 -54.36 42.89 20.86
CA HIS A 3 -53.47 42.55 19.74
C HIS A 3 -53.78 43.48 18.55
N ARG A 4 -52.85 44.41 18.34
CA ARG A 4 -52.83 45.39 17.26
C ARG A 4 -52.36 44.72 15.98
N LEU A 5 -53.21 44.71 14.95
CA LEU A 5 -52.81 44.43 13.56
C LEU A 5 -51.89 45.57 13.07
N PRO A 6 -50.73 45.28 12.44
CA PRO A 6 -49.99 46.30 11.73
C PRO A 6 -50.41 46.41 10.27
N ASP A 7 -50.55 47.67 9.87
CA ASP A 7 -50.98 48.20 8.58
C ASP A 7 -50.20 47.70 7.35
N TYR A 8 -50.99 47.54 6.28
CA TYR A 8 -50.58 47.24 4.92
C TYR A 8 -49.88 48.45 4.29
N GLN A 9 -48.54 48.43 4.20
CA GLN A 9 -47.77 49.49 3.54
C GLN A 9 -47.55 49.17 2.05
N LYS A 10 -48.23 49.96 1.19
CA LYS A 10 -47.95 50.09 -0.25
C LYS A 10 -46.48 50.47 -0.46
N LYS A 11 -45.71 49.60 -1.12
CA LYS A 11 -44.44 49.98 -1.75
C LYS A 11 -44.48 49.78 -3.25
N LYS A 12 -44.47 50.94 -3.92
CA LYS A 12 -44.21 51.24 -5.33
C LYS A 12 -43.39 50.17 -6.06
N THR A 13 -44.01 49.59 -7.08
CA THR A 13 -43.35 48.98 -8.24
C THR A 13 -42.35 49.97 -8.84
N ARG A 14 -41.07 49.72 -8.67
CA ARG A 14 -40.04 50.19 -9.60
C ARG A 14 -39.65 48.98 -10.45
N MET A 15 -40.03 49.02 -11.73
CA MET A 15 -39.44 48.15 -12.74
C MET A 15 -37.94 48.44 -12.78
N LEU A 16 -37.16 47.51 -12.25
CA LEU A 16 -35.72 47.49 -12.45
C LEU A 16 -35.46 46.52 -13.60
N THR A 17 -35.15 47.08 -14.76
CA THR A 17 -34.59 46.39 -15.92
C THR A 17 -33.41 45.55 -15.47
N PHE A 18 -33.51 44.23 -15.59
CA PHE A 18 -32.39 43.32 -15.41
C PHE A 18 -31.43 43.50 -16.60
N PRO A 19 -30.15 43.83 -16.40
CA PRO A 19 -29.17 43.64 -17.46
C PRO A 19 -29.06 42.13 -17.72
N HIS A 20 -29.25 41.76 -18.98
CA HIS A 20 -29.04 40.40 -19.47
C HIS A 20 -27.58 40.01 -19.25
N LEU A 21 -27.35 39.04 -18.37
CA LEU A 21 -26.06 38.36 -18.28
C LEU A 21 -25.90 37.49 -19.54
N PRO A 22 -24.75 37.50 -20.23
CA PRO A 22 -24.51 36.53 -21.29
C PRO A 22 -24.50 35.13 -20.69
N ASN A 23 -25.30 34.24 -21.28
CA ASN A 23 -25.34 32.81 -20.96
C ASN A 23 -24.02 32.16 -21.43
N THR A 24 -22.99 32.20 -20.58
CA THR A 24 -21.81 31.37 -20.75
C THR A 24 -22.08 30.03 -20.06
N PRO A 25 -21.94 28.89 -20.75
CA PRO A 25 -22.02 27.61 -20.08
C PRO A 25 -20.92 27.57 -19.02
N ILE A 26 -21.31 27.41 -17.75
CA ILE A 26 -20.41 27.03 -16.68
C ILE A 26 -19.85 25.67 -17.12
N ALA A 27 -18.65 25.70 -17.73
CA ALA A 27 -17.84 24.51 -17.79
C ALA A 27 -17.70 24.06 -16.34
N LEU A 28 -18.32 22.93 -16.01
CA LEU A 28 -17.98 22.20 -14.79
C LEU A 28 -16.47 22.03 -14.86
N ARG A 29 -15.77 22.88 -14.11
CA ARG A 29 -14.37 22.68 -13.84
C ARG A 29 -14.38 21.51 -12.86
N HIS A 30 -14.38 20.30 -13.44
CA HIS A 30 -13.95 19.11 -12.73
C HIS A 30 -12.69 19.53 -11.96
N PRO A 31 -12.61 19.37 -10.64
CA PRO A 31 -11.33 19.49 -9.98
C PRO A 31 -10.45 18.40 -10.58
N SER A 32 -9.65 18.79 -11.56
CA SER A 32 -8.57 18.03 -12.14
C SER A 32 -7.80 17.43 -10.99
N GLY A 33 -7.63 16.10 -11.09
CA GLY A 33 -7.19 15.26 -10.00
C GLY A 33 -6.05 15.87 -9.20
N LEU A 34 -6.23 15.83 -7.89
CA LEU A 34 -5.09 15.78 -6.99
C LEU A 34 -4.29 14.54 -7.41
N SER A 35 -3.30 14.75 -8.27
CA SER A 35 -2.12 13.90 -8.31
C SER A 35 -1.49 14.03 -6.93
N HIS A 36 -1.98 13.23 -5.98
CA HIS A 36 -1.22 12.89 -4.80
C HIS A 36 0.03 12.23 -5.36
N ALA A 37 1.12 12.99 -5.43
CA ALA A 37 2.43 12.48 -5.75
C ALA A 37 2.75 11.40 -4.73
N ALA A 38 2.43 10.16 -5.08
CA ALA A 38 2.58 9.01 -4.23
C ALA A 38 4.09 8.83 -4.05
N LYS A 39 4.57 8.97 -2.82
CA LYS A 39 5.98 8.72 -2.53
C LYS A 39 6.20 7.22 -2.76
N SER A 40 7.08 6.85 -3.66
CA SER A 40 7.45 5.44 -3.89
C SER A 40 8.50 5.01 -2.86
N VAL A 41 8.63 3.70 -2.62
CA VAL A 41 9.69 3.20 -1.74
C VAL A 41 11.05 3.52 -2.36
N ALA A 42 11.94 4.15 -1.60
CA ALA A 42 13.26 4.58 -2.07
C ALA A 42 14.39 3.68 -1.53
N ALA A 43 15.51 3.69 -2.26
CA ALA A 43 16.76 2.96 -2.07
C ALA A 43 16.63 1.43 -2.03
N SER A 44 17.16 0.80 -3.09
CA SER A 44 17.34 -0.63 -3.23
C SER A 44 18.59 -1.07 -2.49
N SER A 45 18.45 -2.05 -1.58
CA SER A 45 19.59 -2.75 -0.96
C SER A 45 19.70 -4.15 -1.55
N PRO A 46 20.92 -4.69 -1.77
CA PRO A 46 21.08 -6.09 -2.11
C PRO A 46 20.43 -6.94 -1.01
N GLY A 47 19.63 -7.94 -1.42
CA GLY A 47 18.82 -8.71 -0.49
C GLY A 47 19.67 -9.37 0.60
N ALA A 48 19.22 -9.29 1.86
CA ALA A 48 19.86 -10.03 2.94
C ALA A 48 19.81 -11.53 2.63
N ALA A 49 20.98 -12.19 2.63
CA ALA A 49 21.08 -13.62 2.43
C ALA A 49 20.22 -14.36 3.47
N GLY A 50 19.25 -15.17 3.02
CA GLY A 50 18.45 -16.04 3.89
C GLY A 50 16.97 -15.72 4.03
N PHE A 51 16.49 -14.53 3.62
CA PHE A 51 15.05 -14.20 3.68
C PHE A 51 14.46 -13.84 2.32
N GLY A 52 13.54 -14.68 1.82
CA GLY A 52 12.89 -14.50 0.51
C GLY A 52 11.68 -13.58 0.50
N GLY A 53 11.14 -13.30 1.68
CA GLY A 53 9.81 -12.74 1.90
C GLY A 53 8.67 -13.62 1.39
N SER A 54 7.55 -13.56 2.10
CA SER A 54 6.30 -14.15 1.65
C SER A 54 5.58 -13.19 0.72
N SER A 55 5.01 -13.69 -0.38
CA SER A 55 4.17 -12.87 -1.24
C SER A 55 2.89 -12.47 -0.51
N VAL A 56 2.38 -11.29 -0.80
CA VAL A 56 1.10 -10.80 -0.28
C VAL A 56 -0.01 -11.82 -0.52
N ALA A 57 -0.08 -12.37 -1.73
CA ALA A 57 -1.09 -13.39 -2.07
C ALA A 57 -0.97 -14.63 -1.18
N SER A 58 0.25 -15.09 -0.89
CA SER A 58 0.45 -16.25 -0.01
C SER A 58 0.08 -15.99 1.45
N ILE A 59 0.36 -14.78 1.94
CA ILE A 59 -0.02 -14.35 3.30
C ILE A 59 -1.55 -14.30 3.41
N VAL A 60 -2.21 -13.65 2.44
CA VAL A 60 -3.68 -13.54 2.40
C VAL A 60 -4.31 -14.91 2.27
N ALA A 61 -3.89 -15.74 1.32
CA ALA A 61 -4.48 -17.07 1.11
C ALA A 61 -4.38 -17.97 2.35
N ARG A 62 -3.28 -17.86 3.12
CA ARG A 62 -3.06 -18.69 4.32
C ARG A 62 -3.79 -18.17 5.55
N HIS A 63 -3.85 -16.85 5.74
CA HIS A 63 -4.31 -16.25 6.99
C HIS A 63 -5.69 -15.58 6.88
N VAL A 64 -6.18 -15.36 5.66
CA VAL A 64 -7.49 -14.75 5.37
C VAL A 64 -8.16 -15.51 4.21
N PRO A 65 -8.47 -16.81 4.37
CA PRO A 65 -9.03 -17.62 3.28
C PRO A 65 -10.41 -17.13 2.81
N SER A 66 -11.13 -16.36 3.63
CA SER A 66 -12.40 -15.73 3.28
C SER A 66 -12.26 -14.52 2.34
N LEU A 67 -11.06 -13.97 2.21
CA LEU A 67 -10.82 -12.85 1.30
C LEU A 67 -10.60 -13.41 -0.11
N ALA A 68 -11.57 -13.15 -1.00
CA ALA A 68 -11.43 -13.44 -2.42
C ALA A 68 -10.14 -12.80 -2.97
N ILE A 69 -9.53 -13.43 -4.00
CA ILE A 69 -8.21 -13.04 -4.55
C ILE A 69 -8.15 -11.52 -4.74
N PRO A 70 -7.42 -10.78 -3.88
CA PRO A 70 -7.44 -9.33 -3.93
C PRO A 70 -6.75 -8.87 -5.21
N LEU A 71 -7.37 -7.93 -5.93
CA LEU A 71 -6.71 -7.22 -7.03
C LEU A 71 -5.43 -6.49 -6.55
N GLY A 72 -5.36 -6.20 -5.26
CA GLY A 72 -4.19 -5.79 -4.50
C GLY A 72 -4.57 -5.62 -3.03
N ILE A 73 -3.61 -5.20 -2.22
CA ILE A 73 -3.84 -4.81 -0.83
C ILE A 73 -3.32 -3.41 -0.57
N ILE A 74 -3.83 -2.80 0.49
CA ILE A 74 -3.21 -1.63 1.11
C ILE A 74 -2.72 -2.07 2.50
N VAL A 75 -1.41 -1.96 2.75
CA VAL A 75 -0.82 -2.16 4.08
C VAL A 75 -0.88 -0.84 4.83
N GLU A 76 -1.60 -0.81 5.93
CA GLU A 76 -1.80 0.41 6.74
C GLU A 76 -0.98 0.39 8.03
N HIS A 77 -0.53 -0.76 8.51
CA HIS A 77 0.30 -0.79 9.71
C HIS A 77 1.24 -1.98 9.73
N LEU A 78 2.47 -1.75 10.18
CA LEU A 78 3.51 -2.76 10.42
C LEU A 78 4.14 -2.53 11.79
N SER A 79 4.37 -3.58 12.58
CA SER A 79 5.04 -3.45 13.89
C SER A 79 6.50 -2.97 13.73
N PRO A 80 6.87 -1.72 14.08
CA PRO A 80 8.19 -1.18 13.75
C PRO A 80 9.30 -1.71 14.68
N GLN A 81 8.93 -2.23 15.85
CA GLN A 81 9.85 -2.64 16.90
C GLN A 81 10.57 -3.96 16.63
N ILE A 82 10.10 -4.75 15.66
CA ILE A 82 10.60 -6.11 15.43
C ILE A 82 11.74 -6.17 14.41
N GLY A 83 12.00 -5.10 13.67
CA GLY A 83 12.95 -5.12 12.56
C GLY A 83 12.75 -4.05 11.51
N THR A 84 13.65 -4.04 10.53
CA THR A 84 13.51 -3.23 9.33
C THR A 84 12.59 -3.95 8.35
N TRP A 85 11.41 -3.40 8.12
CA TRP A 85 10.47 -3.89 7.14
C TRP A 85 10.93 -3.57 5.72
N GLN A 86 10.81 -4.55 4.83
CA GLN A 86 11.18 -4.42 3.44
C GLN A 86 10.10 -4.99 2.52
N VAL A 87 9.98 -4.38 1.36
CA VAL A 87 9.11 -4.82 0.28
C VAL A 87 9.90 -5.05 -0.99
N SER A 88 9.49 -6.03 -1.77
CA SER A 88 9.92 -6.23 -3.14
C SER A 88 8.70 -6.23 -4.06
N ILE A 89 8.80 -5.51 -5.17
CA ILE A 89 7.76 -5.46 -6.21
C ILE A 89 8.16 -6.26 -7.47
N ASP A 90 9.34 -6.88 -7.45
CA ASP A 90 9.95 -7.68 -8.53
C ASP A 90 10.24 -9.11 -8.05
N GLU A 91 9.30 -9.68 -7.29
CA GLU A 91 9.32 -11.05 -6.79
C GLU A 91 10.54 -11.45 -5.95
N GLY A 92 11.20 -10.47 -5.34
CA GLY A 92 12.34 -10.64 -4.44
C GLY A 92 13.69 -10.33 -5.07
N ALA A 93 13.74 -9.89 -6.34
CA ALA A 93 14.98 -9.54 -7.01
C ALA A 93 15.63 -8.29 -6.39
N SER A 94 14.84 -7.27 -6.05
CA SER A 94 15.27 -6.09 -5.31
C SER A 94 14.37 -5.80 -4.12
N TRP A 95 14.96 -5.16 -3.09
CA TRP A 95 14.27 -4.88 -1.84
C TRP A 95 14.41 -3.42 -1.44
N HIS A 96 13.30 -2.85 -1.01
CA HIS A 96 13.21 -1.47 -0.57
C HIS A 96 12.68 -1.38 0.86
N THR A 97 13.22 -0.44 1.64
CA THR A 97 12.82 -0.24 3.04
C THR A 97 11.47 0.43 3.17
N ILE A 98 10.53 -0.22 3.87
CA ILE A 98 9.21 0.37 4.14
C ILE A 98 9.35 1.40 5.25
N ARG A 99 8.95 2.64 4.96
CA ARG A 99 8.72 3.71 5.92
C ARG A 99 7.48 3.44 6.78
N THR A 100 7.68 2.69 7.86
CA THR A 100 6.62 2.39 8.84
C THR A 100 6.06 3.65 9.49
N ASP A 101 6.83 4.73 9.57
CA ASP A 101 6.40 6.03 10.08
C ASP A 101 5.30 6.69 9.22
N LEU A 102 5.27 6.43 7.91
CA LEU A 102 4.26 6.99 7.01
C LEU A 102 2.92 6.27 7.13
N ILE A 103 2.94 4.96 7.38
CA ILE A 103 1.74 4.12 7.43
C ILE A 103 1.17 4.01 8.85
N ASN A 104 2.01 3.93 9.89
CA ASN A 104 1.55 3.76 11.27
C ASN A 104 1.01 5.05 11.92
N ARG A 105 1.09 6.20 11.25
CA ARG A 105 0.60 7.47 11.78
C ARG A 105 -0.93 7.56 11.68
N PRO A 106 -1.60 8.34 12.54
CA PRO A 106 -3.00 8.66 12.37
C PRO A 106 -3.26 9.27 10.98
N GLY A 107 -4.32 8.78 10.33
CA GLY A 107 -4.70 9.15 8.96
C GLY A 107 -4.88 7.91 8.09
N ASN A 108 -5.10 8.14 6.80
CA ASN A 108 -5.41 7.07 5.86
C ASN A 108 -4.33 6.93 4.80
N THR A 109 -3.07 6.86 5.23
CA THR A 109 -1.95 6.59 4.31
C THR A 109 -1.55 5.12 4.44
N GLY A 110 -1.53 4.39 3.33
CA GLY A 110 -1.10 2.99 3.28
C GLY A 110 -0.16 2.72 2.10
N LEU A 111 0.53 1.59 2.13
CA LEU A 111 1.39 1.12 1.05
C LEU A 111 0.57 0.20 0.13
N ALA A 112 0.38 0.62 -1.13
CA ALA A 112 -0.37 -0.17 -2.11
C ALA A 112 0.52 -1.28 -2.71
N LEU A 113 0.04 -2.53 -2.68
CA LEU A 113 0.80 -3.70 -3.10
C LEU A 113 -0.02 -4.67 -3.93
N GLU A 114 0.59 -5.20 -4.97
CA GLU A 114 0.03 -6.32 -5.73
C GLU A 114 0.24 -7.66 -5.02
N GLY A 115 -0.51 -8.69 -5.41
CA GLY A 115 -0.41 -10.02 -4.80
C GLY A 115 0.98 -10.68 -4.94
N THR A 116 1.72 -10.32 -5.99
CA THR A 116 3.10 -10.80 -6.25
C THR A 116 4.15 -10.09 -5.41
N ALA A 117 3.83 -8.90 -4.87
CA ALA A 117 4.74 -8.16 -4.02
C ALA A 117 5.08 -9.00 -2.78
N ARG A 118 6.35 -8.95 -2.36
CA ARG A 118 6.84 -9.72 -1.21
C ARG A 118 7.13 -8.81 -0.05
N LEU A 119 6.75 -9.25 1.14
CA LEU A 119 7.06 -8.58 2.39
C LEU A 119 8.06 -9.41 3.17
N ARG A 120 9.00 -8.75 3.84
CA ARG A 120 9.86 -9.36 4.85
C ARG A 120 10.21 -8.35 5.93
N VAL A 121 10.72 -8.84 7.04
CA VAL A 121 11.29 -8.05 8.13
C VAL A 121 12.67 -8.59 8.46
N LEU A 122 13.66 -7.71 8.47
CA LEU A 122 15.01 -8.02 8.94
C LEU A 122 15.04 -7.77 10.45
N PRO A 123 15.12 -8.81 11.30
CA PRO A 123 15.06 -8.62 12.74
C PRO A 123 16.25 -7.80 13.24
N LEU A 124 16.01 -6.89 14.19
CA LEU A 124 17.09 -6.08 14.80
C LEU A 124 18.14 -6.94 15.52
N THR A 125 17.70 -8.08 16.07
CA THR A 125 18.56 -9.06 16.74
C THR A 125 18.19 -10.47 16.28
N ALA A 126 19.18 -11.36 16.20
CA ALA A 126 18.96 -12.75 15.78
C ALA A 126 18.03 -13.54 16.74
N SER A 127 17.85 -13.05 17.97
CA SER A 127 16.99 -13.67 19.00
C SER A 127 15.59 -13.04 19.07
N ALA A 128 15.29 -12.02 18.26
CA ALA A 128 13.97 -11.40 18.27
C ALA A 128 12.92 -12.44 17.86
N ARG A 129 12.00 -12.78 18.78
CA ARG A 129 10.89 -13.72 18.54
C ARG A 129 9.53 -13.04 18.51
N HIS A 130 9.50 -11.72 18.47
CA HIS A 130 8.25 -10.98 18.46
C HIS A 130 7.49 -11.28 17.16
N PRO A 131 6.18 -11.59 17.25
CA PRO A 131 5.39 -11.82 16.07
C PRO A 131 5.25 -10.52 15.27
N ALA A 132 5.21 -10.66 13.96
CA ALA A 132 5.06 -9.57 13.03
C ALA A 132 3.58 -9.20 12.91
N ARG A 133 3.21 -8.01 13.40
CA ARG A 133 1.85 -7.48 13.22
C ARG A 133 1.75 -6.73 11.91
N VAL A 134 0.85 -7.18 11.05
CA VAL A 134 0.50 -6.56 9.78
C VAL A 134 -0.97 -6.19 9.81
N VAL A 135 -1.30 -4.95 9.48
CA VAL A 135 -2.70 -4.55 9.25
C VAL A 135 -2.84 -4.13 7.79
N LEU A 136 -3.82 -4.71 7.13
CA LEU A 136 -4.07 -4.51 5.70
C LEU A 136 -5.56 -4.56 5.40
N HIS A 137 -5.95 -4.02 4.25
CA HIS A 137 -7.27 -4.27 3.66
C HIS A 137 -7.13 -4.56 2.17
N ALA A 138 -8.13 -5.22 1.57
CA ALA A 138 -8.17 -5.41 0.13
C ALA A 138 -8.31 -4.05 -0.57
N ALA A 139 -7.49 -3.82 -1.60
CA ALA A 139 -7.61 -2.65 -2.42
C ALA A 139 -8.86 -2.77 -3.32
N GLN A 140 -9.62 -1.68 -3.48
CA GLN A 140 -10.78 -1.65 -4.39
C GLN A 140 -10.37 -1.79 -5.86
N ARG A 141 -9.11 -1.46 -6.19
CA ARG A 141 -8.55 -1.54 -7.53
C ARG A 141 -7.15 -2.15 -7.48
N ALA A 142 -6.76 -2.80 -8.57
CA ALA A 142 -5.37 -3.19 -8.76
C ALA A 142 -4.43 -1.96 -8.67
N PRO A 143 -3.33 -2.04 -7.91
CA PRO A 143 -2.36 -0.95 -7.77
C PRO A 143 -1.76 -0.51 -9.12
N GLY A 144 -1.33 -1.46 -9.96
CA GLY A 144 -0.68 -1.15 -11.23
C GLY A 144 0.53 -0.23 -11.01
N GLN A 145 0.47 0.99 -11.55
CA GLN A 145 1.54 1.99 -11.36
C GLN A 145 1.73 2.44 -9.91
N SER A 146 0.76 2.20 -9.01
CA SER A 146 0.90 2.50 -7.60
C SER A 146 1.50 1.38 -6.76
N ASN A 147 1.85 0.24 -7.37
CA ASN A 147 2.51 -0.85 -6.66
C ASN A 147 3.82 -0.34 -6.01
N GLY A 148 3.94 -0.51 -4.69
CA GLY A 148 5.06 0.01 -3.90
C GLY A 148 4.97 1.52 -3.58
N CYS A 149 3.86 2.18 -3.85
CA CYS A 149 3.68 3.60 -3.52
C CYS A 149 2.83 3.81 -2.26
N TYR A 150 3.16 4.83 -1.48
CA TYR A 150 2.32 5.31 -0.38
C TYR A 150 1.15 6.10 -0.95
N GLN A 151 -0.07 5.67 -0.64
CA GLN A 151 -1.30 6.28 -1.12
C GLN A 151 -2.24 6.62 0.02
N ASN A 152 -3.00 7.69 -0.17
CA ASN A 152 -4.13 7.96 0.69
C ASN A 152 -5.33 7.12 0.23
N TYR A 153 -6.09 6.56 1.17
CA TYR A 153 -7.30 5.80 0.88
C TYR A 153 -8.50 6.38 1.66
N PRO A 154 -9.70 6.45 1.08
CA PRO A 154 -10.85 7.03 1.77
C PRO A 154 -11.31 6.13 2.93
N PRO A 155 -11.50 6.66 4.17
CA PRO A 155 -12.03 5.89 5.30
C PRO A 155 -13.50 5.51 5.16
N ASP A 156 -14.30 6.38 4.54
CA ASP A 156 -15.76 6.41 4.71
C ASP A 156 -16.55 5.68 3.61
N ASP A 157 -15.90 5.28 2.50
CA ASP A 157 -16.52 4.49 1.42
C ASP A 157 -16.21 2.99 1.54
N ARG A 158 -15.95 2.50 2.76
CA ARG A 158 -15.56 1.10 2.97
C ARG A 158 -16.77 0.18 2.79
N CYS A 159 -16.86 -0.51 1.64
CA CYS A 159 -17.58 -1.78 1.55
C CYS A 159 -17.11 -2.73 2.69
N GLU A 160 -17.93 -3.70 3.11
CA GLU A 160 -17.46 -4.71 4.10
C GLU A 160 -16.13 -5.39 3.70
N ALA A 161 -15.86 -5.50 2.40
CA ALA A 161 -14.59 -5.97 1.83
C ALA A 161 -13.36 -5.06 2.09
N ALA A 162 -13.56 -3.82 2.54
CA ALA A 162 -12.54 -2.81 2.83
C ALA A 162 -12.25 -2.64 4.34
N ARG A 163 -12.73 -3.58 5.18
CA ARG A 163 -12.36 -3.63 6.60
C ARG A 163 -10.87 -3.96 6.75
N SER A 164 -10.24 -3.27 7.70
CA SER A 164 -8.88 -3.56 8.12
C SER A 164 -8.81 -4.93 8.80
N ILE A 165 -7.90 -5.76 8.33
CA ILE A 165 -7.60 -7.08 8.84
C ILE A 165 -6.27 -6.99 9.59
N THR A 166 -6.28 -7.36 10.88
CA THR A 166 -5.05 -7.49 11.66
C THR A 166 -4.55 -8.92 11.60
N LEU A 167 -3.33 -9.11 11.11
CA LEU A 167 -2.62 -10.36 11.10
C LEU A 167 -1.46 -10.31 12.11
N VAL A 168 -1.27 -11.40 12.84
CA VAL A 168 -0.14 -11.61 13.74
C VAL A 168 0.58 -12.85 13.23
N LEU A 169 1.73 -12.63 12.59
CA LEU A 169 2.47 -13.65 11.85
C LEU A 169 3.73 -14.06 12.62
N SER A 170 4.13 -15.32 12.53
CA SER A 170 5.48 -15.71 12.94
C SER A 170 6.52 -15.09 11.99
N LEU A 171 7.76 -14.94 12.46
CA LEU A 171 8.84 -14.44 11.61
C LEU A 171 9.08 -15.34 10.38
N ASP A 172 8.93 -16.65 10.54
CA ASP A 172 9.02 -17.59 9.42
C ASP A 172 7.89 -17.37 8.40
N ALA A 173 6.66 -17.14 8.86
CA ALA A 173 5.52 -16.91 7.98
C ALA A 173 5.65 -15.63 7.15
N ILE A 174 6.24 -14.56 7.70
CA ILE A 174 6.46 -13.30 6.97
C ILE A 174 7.74 -13.33 6.12
N ASN A 175 8.83 -13.90 6.63
CA ASN A 175 10.11 -13.87 5.93
C ASN A 175 10.26 -14.96 4.88
N GLY A 176 9.51 -16.06 4.99
CA GLY A 176 9.52 -17.16 4.04
C GLY A 176 10.91 -17.74 3.78
N ARG A 177 10.98 -18.67 2.82
CA ARG A 177 12.25 -19.19 2.31
C ARG A 177 12.68 -18.37 1.08
N PRO A 178 13.97 -18.05 0.90
CA PRO A 178 14.48 -17.48 -0.35
C PRO A 178 14.01 -18.30 -1.56
N PRO A 179 13.55 -17.67 -2.65
CA PRO A 179 13.37 -18.40 -3.90
C PRO A 179 14.71 -19.03 -4.27
N ALA A 180 14.68 -20.28 -4.76
CA ALA A 180 15.88 -20.95 -5.22
C ALA A 180 16.45 -20.14 -6.39
N VAL A 181 17.51 -19.37 -6.15
CA VAL A 181 18.23 -18.69 -7.23
C VAL A 181 18.75 -19.79 -8.15
N PRO A 182 18.41 -19.79 -9.45
CA PRO A 182 19.04 -20.68 -10.41
C PRO A 182 20.53 -20.32 -10.40
N THR A 183 21.33 -21.11 -9.70
CA THR A 183 22.77 -20.98 -9.82
C THR A 183 23.08 -21.34 -11.26
N THR A 184 23.49 -20.36 -12.06
CA THR A 184 24.21 -20.64 -13.30
C THR A 184 25.46 -21.37 -12.88
N ARG A 185 25.39 -22.71 -12.82
CA ARG A 185 26.51 -23.58 -12.49
C ARG A 185 27.66 -23.14 -13.39
N PRO A 186 28.79 -22.64 -12.87
CA PRO A 186 29.90 -22.26 -13.72
C PRO A 186 30.34 -23.51 -14.48
N ARG A 187 30.04 -23.54 -15.78
CA ARG A 187 30.40 -24.64 -16.69
C ARG A 187 31.87 -24.51 -17.07
N ASN A 188 32.75 -24.31 -16.09
CA ASN A 188 34.19 -24.33 -16.31
C ASN A 188 34.66 -25.78 -16.24
N LYS A 189 34.59 -26.48 -17.38
CA LYS A 189 35.23 -27.81 -17.59
C LYS A 189 36.73 -27.82 -17.22
N ARG A 190 37.35 -26.65 -17.07
CA ARG A 190 38.77 -26.48 -16.71
C ARG A 190 39.11 -26.80 -15.25
N ALA A 191 38.17 -26.66 -14.31
CA ALA A 191 38.47 -26.93 -12.89
C ALA A 191 38.59 -28.44 -12.57
N THR A 192 37.88 -29.29 -13.33
CA THR A 192 37.90 -30.74 -13.12
C THR A 192 39.21 -31.40 -13.58
N ALA A 193 39.95 -30.77 -14.50
CA ALA A 193 41.23 -31.30 -14.98
C ALA A 193 42.37 -31.11 -13.96
N ALA A 194 42.31 -30.06 -13.12
CA ALA A 194 43.35 -29.77 -12.13
C ALA A 194 43.33 -30.74 -10.94
N GLN A 195 42.20 -31.39 -10.65
CA GLN A 195 42.08 -32.34 -9.54
C GLN A 195 42.51 -33.78 -9.87
N ARG A 196 42.84 -34.09 -11.14
CA ARG A 196 43.30 -35.41 -11.57
C ARG A 196 44.81 -35.53 -11.78
N SER A 197 45.55 -34.42 -11.67
CA SER A 197 46.99 -34.37 -11.92
C SER A 197 47.83 -34.28 -10.64
N SER A 198 47.24 -34.51 -9.49
CA SER A 198 47.94 -34.62 -8.20
C SER A 198 47.77 -36.03 -7.64
N VAL A 199 48.38 -37.01 -8.31
CA VAL A 199 48.82 -38.30 -7.77
C VAL A 199 50.17 -38.60 -8.37
#